data_AF-A0A5K7X371-F1
#
_entry.id   AF-A0A5K7X371-F1
#
_cell.length_a   1.000
_cell.length_b   1.000
_cell.length_c   1.000
_cell.angle_alpha   90.00
_cell.angle_beta   90.00
_cell.angle_gamma   90.00
#
_symmetry.space_group_name_H-M   'P 1'
#
loop_
_entity.id
_entity.type
_entity.pdbx_description
1 polymer ?
#
loop_
_entity_poly.entity_id
_entity_poly.type
_entity_poly.pdbx_seq_one_letter_code
_entity_poly.pdbx_strand_id
1 'polypeptide(L)'
;MPPYPFDDDLLSLRACVGLVRRFHQRIKAPIAATPQTLKCDPASALVFSERLMALSKELVGAANGTEDALLSRAAMAVEELGEWLAANGKLDLLKTADALGDRFYVLLGDAVATGIPLPEVFEAVHESNWSKLPLVTTACGKAFKGPDFKAPDLESLLAHYAALRTGDPDVSEHDRLDF
;
A
#
# COMPACT_ATOMS: atom_id res chain seq x y z
N MET A 1 2.61 -13.79 29.88
CA MET A 1 2.59 -12.34 29.58
C MET A 1 3.81 -12.07 28.73
N PRO A 2 3.67 -11.64 27.46
CA PRO A 2 4.85 -11.23 26.71
C PRO A 2 5.32 -9.86 27.24
N PRO A 3 6.63 -9.67 27.47
CA PRO A 3 7.18 -8.43 27.98
C PRO A 3 7.72 -7.61 26.81
N TYR A 4 6.86 -6.85 26.13
CA TYR A 4 7.30 -5.67 25.40
C TYR A 4 6.25 -4.57 25.58
N PRO A 5 6.63 -3.37 26.04
CA PRO A 5 5.71 -2.25 26.03
C PRO A 5 5.40 -1.95 24.57
N PHE A 6 4.13 -2.03 24.17
CA PHE A 6 3.71 -1.45 22.91
C PHE A 6 4.00 0.05 23.02
N ASP A 7 4.94 0.50 22.20
CA ASP A 7 5.27 1.91 22.04
C ASP A 7 4.00 2.64 21.60
N ASP A 8 3.53 3.60 22.40
CA ASP A 8 2.36 4.44 22.10
C ASP A 8 2.60 5.39 20.90
N ASP A 9 3.80 5.35 20.30
CA ASP A 9 4.24 6.13 19.14
C ASP A 9 4.04 5.42 17.78
N LEU A 10 3.46 4.21 17.74
CA LEU A 10 3.25 3.48 16.48
C LEU A 10 1.99 3.94 15.73
N LEU A 11 2.16 4.34 14.47
CA LEU A 11 1.06 4.71 13.57
C LEU A 11 0.13 3.52 13.29
N SER A 12 -1.06 3.52 13.89
CA SER A 12 -2.06 2.48 13.65
C SER A 12 -2.66 2.55 12.23
N LEU A 13 -3.08 1.41 11.67
CA LEU A 13 -3.83 1.38 10.39
C LEU A 13 -5.06 2.30 10.41
N ARG A 14 -5.74 2.40 11.55
CA ARG A 14 -6.87 3.32 11.75
C ARG A 14 -6.43 4.79 11.60
N ALA A 15 -5.27 5.16 12.13
CA ALA A 15 -4.70 6.49 11.98
C ALA A 15 -4.32 6.76 10.51
N CYS A 16 -3.70 5.81 9.81
CA CYS A 16 -3.39 5.91 8.37
C CYS A 16 -4.65 6.20 7.54
N VAL A 17 -5.71 5.42 7.74
CA VAL A 17 -7.00 5.63 7.06
C VAL A 17 -7.58 7.01 7.38
N GLY A 18 -7.45 7.47 8.63
CA GLY A 18 -7.86 8.81 9.04
C GLY A 18 -7.10 9.93 8.32
N LEU A 19 -5.77 9.80 8.19
CA LEU A 19 -4.91 10.72 7.43
C LEU A 19 -5.32 10.78 5.95
N VAL A 20 -5.47 9.63 5.30
CA VAL A 20 -5.91 9.54 3.89
C VAL A 20 -7.32 10.12 3.71
N ARG A 21 -8.25 9.86 4.64
CA ARG A 21 -9.61 10.44 4.60
C ARG A 21 -9.58 11.96 4.64
N ARG A 22 -8.76 12.56 5.53
CA ARG A 22 -8.59 14.02 5.58
C ARG A 22 -8.01 14.56 4.27
N PHE A 23 -7.07 13.83 3.67
CA PHE A 23 -6.50 14.22 2.38
C PHE A 23 -7.57 14.15 1.27
N HIS A 24 -8.39 13.09 1.24
CA HIS A 24 -9.53 13.00 0.33
C HIS A 24 -10.50 14.18 0.49
N GLN A 25 -10.78 14.61 1.72
CA GLN A 25 -11.62 15.80 1.98
C GLN A 25 -11.00 17.06 1.37
N ARG A 26 -9.71 17.28 1.60
CA ARG A 26 -8.95 18.43 1.08
C ARG A 26 -8.99 18.52 -0.45
N ILE A 27 -8.81 17.38 -1.12
CA ILE A 27 -8.74 17.30 -2.59
C ILE A 27 -10.11 17.05 -3.24
N LYS A 28 -11.18 16.94 -2.44
CA LYS A 28 -12.53 16.60 -2.90
C LYS A 28 -12.59 15.26 -3.65
N ALA A 29 -11.78 14.29 -3.23
CA ALA A 29 -11.87 12.92 -3.72
C ALA A 29 -13.08 12.19 -3.11
N PRO A 30 -13.57 11.10 -3.75
CA PRO A 30 -14.67 10.31 -3.22
C PRO A 30 -14.43 9.81 -1.79
N ILE A 31 -15.46 9.92 -0.96
CA ILE A 31 -15.52 9.38 0.40
C ILE A 31 -16.90 8.76 0.58
N ALA A 32 -16.95 7.45 0.82
CA ALA A 32 -18.19 6.74 1.09
C ALA A 32 -18.63 6.94 2.56
N ALA A 33 -19.94 7.04 2.79
CA ALA A 33 -20.54 7.05 4.13
C ALA A 33 -20.76 5.62 4.67
N THR A 34 -20.97 4.66 3.77
CA THR A 34 -21.19 3.24 4.08
C THR A 34 -20.34 2.37 3.14
N PRO A 35 -20.04 1.12 3.52
CA PRO A 35 -19.38 0.17 2.62
C PRO A 35 -20.14 0.03 1.30
N GLN A 36 -19.40 0.12 0.19
CA GLN A 36 -19.92 -0.04 -1.17
C GLN A 36 -18.75 -0.39 -2.10
N THR A 37 -19.05 -1.00 -3.25
CA THR A 37 -18.07 -1.14 -4.32
C THR A 37 -17.80 0.23 -4.97
N LEU A 38 -16.67 0.35 -5.66
CA LEU A 38 -16.39 1.53 -6.46
C LEU A 38 -17.27 1.54 -7.71
N LYS A 39 -17.75 2.74 -8.05
CA LYS A 39 -18.39 2.97 -9.34
C LYS A 39 -17.38 2.73 -10.46
N CYS A 40 -17.69 1.79 -11.34
CA CYS A 40 -16.88 1.45 -12.50
C CYS A 40 -17.77 1.11 -13.70
N ASP A 41 -17.17 1.00 -14.88
CA ASP A 41 -17.77 0.28 -16.00
C ASP A 41 -17.49 -1.23 -15.81
N PRO A 42 -18.51 -2.07 -15.58
CA PRO A 42 -18.32 -3.49 -15.27
C PRO A 42 -17.54 -4.25 -16.35
N ALA A 43 -17.83 -3.99 -17.63
CA ALA A 43 -17.19 -4.68 -18.74
C ALA A 43 -15.69 -4.38 -18.78
N SER A 44 -15.31 -3.10 -18.66
CA SER A 44 -13.91 -2.69 -18.60
C SER A 44 -13.20 -3.29 -17.38
N ALA A 45 -13.83 -3.27 -16.21
CA ALA A 45 -13.25 -3.82 -14.99
C ALA A 45 -12.94 -5.32 -15.13
N LEU A 46 -13.85 -6.10 -15.71
CA LEU A 46 -13.66 -7.52 -15.96
C LEU A 46 -12.57 -7.79 -17.01
N VAL A 47 -12.54 -7.03 -18.11
CA VAL A 47 -11.48 -7.17 -19.14
C VAL A 47 -10.10 -6.90 -18.57
N PHE A 48 -9.94 -5.85 -17.76
CA PHE A 48 -8.65 -5.54 -17.15
C PHE A 48 -8.28 -6.53 -16.03
N SER A 49 -9.27 -7.03 -15.28
CA SER A 49 -9.06 -8.13 -14.35
C SER A 49 -8.46 -9.34 -15.05
N GLU A 50 -9.06 -9.83 -16.14
CA GLU A 50 -8.56 -10.99 -16.89
C GLU A 50 -7.13 -10.78 -17.40
N ARG A 51 -6.81 -9.57 -17.89
CA ARG A 51 -5.45 -9.21 -18.34
C ARG A 51 -4.43 -9.24 -17.21
N LEU A 52 -4.80 -8.76 -16.03
CA LEU A 52 -3.93 -8.81 -14.85
C LEU A 52 -3.72 -10.24 -14.38
N MET A 53 -4.77 -11.07 -14.38
CA MET A 53 -4.63 -12.49 -14.03
C MET A 53 -3.72 -13.24 -15.01
N ALA A 54 -3.77 -12.89 -16.31
CA ALA A 54 -2.84 -13.43 -17.29
C ALA A 54 -1.38 -12.97 -17.01
N LEU A 55 -1.18 -11.68 -16.75
CA LEU A 55 0.14 -11.14 -16.40
C LEU A 55 0.70 -11.75 -15.11
N SER A 56 -0.12 -11.94 -14.07
CA SER A 56 0.32 -12.62 -12.85
C SER A 56 0.87 -14.01 -13.17
N LYS A 57 0.17 -14.80 -13.99
CA LYS A 57 0.66 -16.13 -14.41
C LYS A 57 1.95 -16.06 -15.22
N GLU A 58 2.11 -15.06 -16.08
CA GLU A 58 3.37 -14.82 -16.80
C GLU A 58 4.51 -14.49 -15.83
N LEU A 59 4.27 -13.66 -14.81
CA LEU A 59 5.24 -13.32 -13.78
C LEU A 59 5.62 -14.54 -12.92
N VAL A 60 4.64 -15.37 -12.51
CA VAL A 60 4.90 -16.64 -11.80
C VAL A 60 5.75 -17.57 -12.67
N GLY A 61 5.41 -17.70 -13.95
CA GLY A 61 6.19 -18.50 -14.90
C GLY A 61 7.62 -17.98 -15.08
N ALA A 62 7.79 -16.65 -15.16
CA ALA A 62 9.09 -16.00 -15.29
C ALA A 62 9.94 -16.09 -14.02
N ALA A 63 9.34 -16.05 -12.83
CA ALA A 63 10.02 -16.33 -11.57
C ALA A 63 10.57 -17.77 -11.53
N ASN A 64 10.03 -18.67 -12.38
CA ASN A 64 10.57 -19.99 -12.72
C ASN A 64 10.88 -20.88 -11.51
N GLY A 65 10.10 -20.76 -10.43
CA GLY A 65 10.32 -21.53 -9.19
C GLY A 65 11.62 -21.21 -8.47
N THR A 66 12.24 -20.06 -8.76
CA THR A 66 13.51 -19.63 -8.17
C THR A 66 13.33 -18.45 -7.21
N GLU A 67 14.37 -18.19 -6.42
CA GLU A 67 14.56 -17.15 -5.40
C GLU A 67 14.32 -15.69 -5.88
N ASP A 68 13.69 -15.47 -7.04
CA ASP A 68 13.29 -14.15 -7.54
C ASP A 68 12.09 -13.62 -6.75
N ALA A 69 12.41 -13.10 -5.57
CA ALA A 69 11.44 -12.48 -4.67
C ALA A 69 10.74 -11.29 -5.34
N LEU A 70 11.40 -10.56 -6.26
CA LEU A 70 10.78 -9.42 -6.90
C LEU A 70 9.65 -9.86 -7.84
N LEU A 71 9.90 -10.79 -8.76
CA LEU A 71 8.87 -11.26 -9.69
C LEU A 71 7.76 -12.03 -8.98
N SER A 72 8.10 -12.80 -7.95
CA SER A 72 7.11 -13.50 -7.12
C SER A 72 6.15 -12.53 -6.43
N ARG A 73 6.69 -11.47 -5.82
CA ARG A 73 5.88 -10.46 -5.13
C ARG A 73 5.11 -9.57 -6.12
N ALA A 74 5.69 -9.26 -7.27
CA ALA A 74 4.99 -8.59 -8.36
C ALA A 74 3.80 -9.42 -8.85
N ALA A 75 3.95 -10.74 -8.99
CA ALA A 75 2.86 -11.63 -9.39
C ALA A 75 1.70 -11.59 -8.38
N MET A 76 2.01 -11.69 -7.08
CA MET A 76 1.02 -11.57 -6.00
C MET A 76 0.30 -10.22 -6.07
N ALA A 77 1.03 -9.10 -6.14
CA ALA A 77 0.42 -7.77 -6.18
C ALA A 77 -0.48 -7.57 -7.41
N VAL A 78 -0.11 -8.15 -8.56
CA VAL A 78 -0.89 -8.10 -9.80
C VAL A 78 -2.14 -8.98 -9.71
N GLU A 79 -2.03 -10.18 -9.12
CA GLU A 79 -3.17 -11.07 -8.85
C GLU A 79 -4.21 -10.38 -7.98
N GLU A 80 -3.81 -9.87 -6.81
CA GLU A 80 -4.73 -9.19 -5.88
C GLU A 80 -5.38 -7.93 -6.47
N LEU A 81 -4.66 -7.21 -7.34
CA LEU A 81 -5.24 -6.11 -8.11
C LEU A 81 -6.27 -6.61 -9.14
N GLY A 82 -6.00 -7.73 -9.80
CA GLY A 82 -6.92 -8.38 -10.71
C GLY A 82 -8.21 -8.84 -10.03
N GLU A 83 -8.10 -9.46 -8.86
CA GLU A 83 -9.25 -9.90 -8.05
C GLU A 83 -10.10 -8.72 -7.58
N TRP A 84 -9.45 -7.65 -7.12
CA TRP A 84 -10.16 -6.42 -6.72
C TRP A 84 -10.95 -5.80 -7.88
N LEU A 85 -10.40 -5.77 -9.11
CA LEU A 85 -11.14 -5.32 -10.29
C LEU A 85 -12.32 -6.24 -10.62
N ALA A 86 -12.14 -7.57 -10.53
CA ALA A 86 -13.23 -8.52 -10.75
C ALA A 86 -14.37 -8.31 -9.75
N ALA A 87 -14.04 -8.14 -8.47
CA ALA A 87 -15.02 -7.95 -7.40
C ALA A 87 -15.83 -6.67 -7.60
N ASN A 88 -15.15 -5.54 -7.89
CA ASN A 88 -15.83 -4.29 -8.18
C ASN A 88 -16.69 -4.37 -9.45
N GLY A 89 -16.16 -5.00 -10.52
CA GLY A 89 -16.90 -5.20 -11.77
C GLY A 89 -18.15 -6.08 -11.62
N LYS A 90 -18.13 -7.02 -10.69
CA LYS A 90 -19.28 -7.89 -10.34
C LYS A 90 -20.21 -7.27 -9.30
N LEU A 91 -19.91 -6.06 -8.81
CA LEU A 91 -20.60 -5.41 -7.69
C LEU A 91 -20.63 -6.29 -6.42
N ASP A 92 -19.61 -7.12 -6.22
CA ASP A 92 -19.47 -8.03 -5.09
C ASP A 92 -18.75 -7.32 -3.94
N LEU A 93 -19.51 -6.77 -2.99
CA LEU A 93 -18.96 -6.02 -1.86
C LEU A 93 -18.10 -6.89 -0.93
N LEU A 94 -18.50 -8.15 -0.72
CA LEU A 94 -17.77 -9.06 0.18
C LEU A 94 -16.39 -9.35 -0.41
N LYS A 95 -16.31 -9.73 -1.68
CA LYS A 95 -15.03 -9.95 -2.36
C LYS A 95 -14.23 -8.68 -2.55
N THR A 96 -14.89 -7.53 -2.65
CA THR A 96 -14.18 -6.24 -2.70
C THR A 96 -13.48 -5.95 -1.38
N ALA A 97 -14.10 -6.29 -0.24
CA ALA A 97 -13.49 -6.14 1.08
C ALA A 97 -12.35 -7.13 1.30
N ASP A 98 -12.53 -8.39 0.87
CA ASP A 98 -11.51 -9.45 0.89
C ASP A 98 -10.26 -9.02 0.13
N ALA A 99 -10.41 -8.68 -1.16
CA ALA A 99 -9.31 -8.22 -2.00
C ALA A 99 -8.67 -6.90 -1.52
N LEU A 100 -9.39 -6.02 -0.80
CA LEU A 100 -8.76 -4.86 -0.15
C LEU A 100 -7.83 -5.29 0.99
N GLY A 101 -8.22 -6.30 1.76
CA GLY A 101 -7.40 -6.90 2.80
C GLY A 101 -6.16 -7.58 2.23
N ASP A 102 -6.33 -8.43 1.21
CA ASP A 102 -5.23 -9.20 0.62
C ASP A 102 -4.19 -8.29 -0.04
N ARG A 103 -4.63 -7.29 -0.80
CA ARG A 103 -3.72 -6.27 -1.35
C ARG A 103 -2.92 -5.55 -0.28
N PHE A 104 -3.55 -5.21 0.84
CA PHE A 104 -2.85 -4.58 1.94
C PHE A 104 -1.85 -5.54 2.57
N TYR A 105 -2.22 -6.81 2.75
CA TYR A 105 -1.35 -7.85 3.27
C TYR A 105 -0.12 -8.09 2.39
N VAL A 106 -0.29 -8.14 1.07
CA VAL A 106 0.82 -8.26 0.11
C VAL A 106 1.74 -7.04 0.19
N LEU A 107 1.20 -5.82 0.25
CA LEU A 107 2.00 -4.61 0.43
C LEU A 107 2.80 -4.61 1.74
N LEU A 108 2.19 -5.06 2.85
CA LEU A 108 2.90 -5.22 4.12
C LEU A 108 4.02 -6.25 4.00
N GLY A 109 3.77 -7.35 3.29
CA GLY A 109 4.81 -8.33 2.98
C GLY A 109 5.97 -7.74 2.18
N ASP A 110 5.73 -6.77 1.29
CA ASP A 110 6.79 -6.11 0.51
C ASP A 110 7.70 -5.31 1.44
N ALA A 111 7.10 -4.58 2.37
CA ALA A 111 7.84 -3.85 3.40
C ALA A 111 8.65 -4.79 4.29
N VAL A 112 8.07 -5.93 4.70
CA VAL A 112 8.79 -6.95 5.48
C VAL A 112 9.96 -7.53 4.69
N ALA A 113 9.73 -7.95 3.44
CA ALA A 113 10.75 -8.57 2.60
C ALA A 113 11.91 -7.62 2.24
N THR A 114 11.63 -6.31 2.16
CA THR A 114 12.64 -5.27 1.89
C THR A 114 13.23 -4.67 3.17
N GLY A 115 12.64 -4.95 4.33
CA GLY A 115 12.94 -4.28 5.59
C GLY A 115 12.67 -2.77 5.55
N ILE A 116 11.84 -2.26 4.65
CA ILE A 116 11.49 -0.84 4.59
C ILE A 116 10.58 -0.49 5.79
N PRO A 117 10.89 0.57 6.55
CA PRO A 117 10.05 1.07 7.64
C PRO A 117 8.79 1.74 7.06
N LEU A 118 7.80 0.92 6.68
CA LEU A 118 6.60 1.37 5.98
C LEU A 118 5.79 2.42 6.74
N PRO A 119 5.60 2.35 8.08
CA PRO A 119 4.90 3.40 8.82
C PRO A 119 5.52 4.80 8.61
N GLU A 120 6.84 4.91 8.74
CA GLU A 120 7.58 6.16 8.63
C GLU A 120 7.64 6.66 7.19
N VAL A 121 7.79 5.74 6.23
CA VAL A 121 7.63 6.06 4.80
C VAL A 121 6.23 6.60 4.51
N PHE A 122 5.19 5.99 5.08
CA PHE A 122 3.81 6.44 4.90
C PHE A 122 3.60 7.85 5.46
N GLU A 123 4.14 8.17 6.63
CA GLU A 123 4.06 9.51 7.22
C GLU A 123 4.73 10.56 6.34
N ALA A 124 5.98 10.31 5.93
CA ALA A 124 6.70 11.21 5.03
C ALA A 124 5.94 11.44 3.71
N VAL A 125 5.40 10.37 3.12
CA VAL A 125 4.57 10.45 1.91
C VAL A 125 3.25 11.20 2.17
N HIS A 126 2.62 11.00 3.33
CA HIS A 126 1.40 11.72 3.70
C HIS A 126 1.66 13.22 3.85
N GLU A 127 2.71 13.63 4.54
CA GLU A 127 3.10 15.04 4.69
C GLU A 127 3.38 15.68 3.33
N SER A 128 4.11 14.98 2.47
CA SER A 128 4.36 15.42 1.10
C SER A 128 3.05 15.59 0.32
N ASN A 129 2.13 14.62 0.41
CA ASN A 129 0.81 14.71 -0.22
C ASN A 129 0.01 15.89 0.34
N TRP A 130 0.06 16.13 1.64
CA TRP A 130 -0.66 17.23 2.30
C TRP A 130 -0.17 18.61 1.85
N SER A 131 1.12 18.75 1.53
CA SER A 131 1.71 19.97 0.96
C SER A 131 1.21 20.32 -0.44
N LYS A 132 0.57 19.36 -1.14
CA LYS A 132 0.01 19.59 -2.48
C LYS A 132 -1.22 20.51 -2.42
N LEU A 133 -1.45 21.22 -3.52
CA LEU A 133 -2.64 22.04 -3.74
C LEU A 133 -3.76 21.22 -4.40
N PRO A 134 -5.02 21.40 -4.00
CA PRO A 134 -6.14 20.71 -4.62
C PRO A 134 -6.44 21.27 -6.03
N LEU A 135 -6.61 20.38 -7.02
CA LEU A 135 -7.18 20.74 -8.32
C LEU A 135 -8.70 20.67 -8.24
N VAL A 136 -9.35 21.82 -8.12
CA VAL A 136 -10.81 21.92 -7.96
C VAL A 136 -11.59 21.53 -9.24
N THR A 137 -10.91 21.28 -10.37
CA THR A 137 -11.54 21.17 -11.70
C THR A 137 -11.80 19.74 -12.19
N THR A 138 -11.44 18.68 -11.45
CA THR A 138 -11.67 17.29 -11.91
C THR A 138 -12.45 16.46 -10.90
N ALA A 139 -13.43 15.68 -11.39
CA ALA A 139 -14.28 14.79 -10.59
C ALA A 139 -13.53 13.66 -9.85
N CYS A 140 -12.22 13.54 -10.06
CA CYS A 140 -11.39 12.46 -9.52
C CYS A 140 -10.54 12.86 -8.31
N GLY A 141 -10.70 14.08 -7.78
CA GLY A 141 -9.99 14.53 -6.58
C GLY A 141 -8.46 14.59 -6.76
N LYS A 142 -7.99 15.26 -7.82
CA LYS A 142 -6.56 15.40 -8.10
C LYS A 142 -5.92 16.49 -7.24
N ALA A 143 -4.63 16.32 -6.93
CA ALA A 143 -3.78 17.34 -6.32
C ALA A 143 -2.54 17.57 -7.18
N PHE A 144 -1.96 18.76 -7.14
CA PHE A 144 -0.75 19.12 -7.89
C PHE A 144 0.33 19.73 -6.99
N LYS A 145 1.57 19.65 -7.45
CA LYS A 145 2.73 20.24 -6.78
C LYS A 145 2.70 21.76 -7.00
N GLY A 146 2.32 22.51 -5.97
CA GLY A 146 2.35 23.98 -5.96
C GLY A 146 3.69 24.53 -5.46
N PRO A 147 3.83 25.86 -5.31
CA PRO A 147 5.05 26.51 -4.80
C PRO A 147 5.49 26.00 -3.42
N ASP A 148 4.54 25.64 -2.55
CA ASP A 148 4.80 25.15 -1.19
C ASP A 148 4.95 23.62 -1.12
N PHE A 149 5.03 22.93 -2.26
CA PHE A 149 5.18 21.48 -2.30
C PHE A 149 6.52 21.06 -1.68
N LYS A 150 6.46 20.05 -0.81
CA LYS A 150 7.63 19.39 -0.22
C LYS A 150 7.64 17.93 -0.67
N ALA A 151 8.74 17.49 -1.28
CA ALA A 151 8.98 16.07 -1.55
C ALA A 151 9.20 15.34 -0.22
N PRO A 152 8.81 14.05 -0.10
CA PRO A 152 9.13 13.28 1.10
C PRO A 152 10.64 13.06 1.16
N ASP A 153 11.26 13.34 2.30
CA ASP A 153 12.70 13.08 2.50
C ASP A 153 12.93 11.60 2.87
N LEU A 154 12.78 10.74 1.87
CA LEU A 154 12.98 9.29 2.04
C LEU A 154 14.46 8.91 2.11
N GLU A 155 15.36 9.75 1.59
CA GLU A 155 16.80 9.48 1.60
C GLU A 155 17.36 9.56 3.02
N SER A 156 17.11 10.66 3.73
CA SER A 156 17.51 10.82 5.13
C SER A 156 16.88 9.74 6.03
N LEU A 157 15.60 9.42 5.77
CA LEU A 157 14.87 8.38 6.48
C LEU A 157 15.54 7.01 6.30
N LEU A 158 15.80 6.59 5.06
CA LEU A 158 16.45 5.30 4.80
C LEU A 158 17.88 5.24 5.35
N ALA A 159 18.64 6.34 5.27
CA ALA A 159 19.97 6.43 5.85
C ALA A 159 19.95 6.26 7.38
N HIS A 160 18.96 6.85 8.06
CA HIS A 160 18.77 6.69 9.50
C HIS A 160 18.52 5.22 9.89
N TYR A 161 17.58 4.54 9.23
CA TYR A 161 17.27 3.13 9.53
C TYR A 161 18.39 2.17 9.12
N ALA A 162 19.16 2.50 8.08
CA ALA A 162 20.36 1.74 7.74
C ALA A 162 21.43 1.85 8.85
N ALA A 163 21.64 3.06 9.40
CA ALA A 163 22.60 3.29 10.49
C ALA A 163 22.21 2.60 11.81
N LEU A 164 20.92 2.55 12.13
CA LEU A 164 20.43 1.80 13.31
C LEU A 164 20.75 0.30 13.22
N ARG A 165 20.68 -0.29 12.01
CA ARG A 165 20.98 -1.70 11.78
C ARG A 165 22.46 -2.05 11.85
N THR A 166 23.35 -1.11 11.51
CA THR A 166 24.80 -1.36 11.56
C THR A 166 25.39 -1.16 12.96
N GLY A 167 24.66 -0.50 13.86
CA GLY A 167 25.08 -0.24 15.24
C GLY A 167 24.79 -1.36 16.24
N ASP A 168 24.06 -2.41 15.86
CA ASP A 168 23.65 -3.51 16.74
C ASP A 168 24.16 -4.87 16.21
N PRO A 169 25.26 -5.43 16.76
CA PRO A 169 25.91 -6.63 16.24
C PRO A 169 25.16 -7.95 16.52
N ASP A 170 24.05 -7.94 17.26
CA ASP A 170 23.37 -9.16 17.75
C ASP A 170 22.05 -9.49 17.04
N VAL A 171 21.68 -8.76 15.98
CA VAL A 171 20.44 -9.02 15.24
C VAL A 171 20.72 -10.01 14.11
N SER A 172 20.70 -11.31 14.42
CA SER A 172 20.76 -12.38 13.42
C SER A 172 19.47 -12.43 12.58
N GLU A 173 19.58 -12.79 11.29
CA GLU A 173 18.44 -12.89 10.35
C GLU A 173 17.40 -13.96 10.75
N HIS A 174 17.72 -14.85 11.70
CA HIS A 174 16.92 -16.04 12.02
C HIS A 174 16.21 -16.01 13.38
N ASP A 175 16.49 -15.07 14.28
CA ASP A 175 15.88 -15.03 15.63
C ASP A 175 14.47 -14.38 15.69
N ARG A 176 13.76 -14.31 14.56
CA ARG A 176 12.44 -13.67 14.47
C ARG A 176 11.26 -14.62 14.25
N LEU A 177 11.33 -15.83 14.79
CA LEU A 177 10.18 -16.75 14.86
C LEU A 177 9.83 -17.06 16.31
N ASP A 178 9.36 -16.05 17.03
CA ASP A 178 8.50 -16.21 18.20
C ASP A 178 7.43 -15.09 18.16
N PHE A 179 6.41 -15.30 17.34
CA PHE A 179 5.10 -14.63 17.43
C PHE A 179 4.00 -15.67 17.33
#